data_AF-A0A672FA97-F1
#
_entry.id   AF-A0A672FA97-F1
#
_cell.length_a   1.000
_cell.length_b   1.000
_cell.length_c   1.000
_cell.angle_alpha   90.00
_cell.angle_beta   90.00
_cell.angle_gamma   90.00
#
_symmetry.space_group_name_H-M   'P 1'
#
loop_
_entity.id
_entity.type
_entity.pdbx_description
1 polymer ?
#
loop_
_entity_poly.entity_id
_entity_poly.type
_entity_poly.pdbx_seq_one_letter_code
_entity_poly.pdbx_strand_id
1 'polypeptide(L)' 'MPKNCFAVGCSNHNMKDKKLSFHIFPMDPDRRRKWVNAVKREESDGSAWTPTHTTGLCGEHSLSGKNRF' A
#
# COMPACT_ATOMS: atom_id res chain seq x y z
N MET A 1 -11.38 -6.12 -2.12
CA MET A 1 -10.01 -6.55 -1.74
C MET A 1 -9.04 -6.12 -2.84
N PRO A 2 -7.92 -5.47 -2.51
CA PRO A 2 -6.97 -4.99 -3.50
C PRO A 2 -6.34 -6.19 -4.20
N LYS A 3 -6.25 -6.13 -5.53
CA LYS A 3 -5.69 -7.23 -6.34
C LYS A 3 -4.16 -7.18 -6.33
N ASN A 4 -3.58 -5.98 -6.46
CA ASN A 4 -2.14 -5.75 -6.46
C ASN A 4 -1.70 -4.98 -5.21
N CYS A 5 -0.43 -5.15 -4.84
CA CYS A 5 0.21 -4.27 -3.87
C CYS A 5 0.53 -2.94 -4.53
N PHE A 6 0.19 -1.85 -3.84
CA PHE A 6 0.42 -0.50 -4.34
C PHE A 6 1.83 0.05 -4.04
N ALA A 7 2.65 -0.66 -3.27
CA ALA A 7 4.02 -0.24 -2.96
C ALA A 7 4.88 -0.14 -4.22
N VAL A 8 5.75 0.88 -4.28
CA VAL A 8 6.67 1.09 -5.41
C VAL A 8 7.63 -0.09 -5.51
N GLY A 9 7.79 -0.66 -6.71
CA GLY A 9 8.64 -1.84 -6.93
C GLY A 9 8.06 -3.16 -6.42
N CYS A 10 6.86 -3.15 -5.81
CA CYS A 10 6.22 -4.38 -5.37
C CYS A 10 5.36 -4.99 -6.49
N SER A 11 5.66 -6.25 -6.83
CA SER A 11 4.87 -7.03 -7.79
C SER A 11 3.92 -8.04 -7.12
N ASN A 12 3.73 -7.94 -5.80
CA ASN A 12 2.90 -8.87 -5.03
C ASN A 12 1.43 -8.74 -5.45
N HIS A 13 0.78 -9.88 -5.68
CA HIS A 13 -0.59 -9.95 -6.16
C HIS A 13 -1.43 -10.89 -5.31
N ASN A 14 -2.52 -10.40 -4.73
CA ASN A 14 -3.35 -11.17 -3.79
C ASN A 14 -3.88 -12.50 -4.34
N MET A 15 -4.08 -12.59 -5.66
CA MET A 15 -4.50 -13.87 -6.26
C MET A 15 -3.33 -14.85 -6.50
N LYS A 16 -2.10 -14.37 -6.65
CA LYS A 16 -0.90 -15.22 -6.86
C LYS A 16 -0.27 -15.57 -5.52
N ASP A 17 -0.14 -14.59 -4.64
CA ASP A 17 0.56 -14.65 -3.37
C ASP A 17 -0.42 -14.78 -2.20
N LYS A 18 -1.15 -15.91 -2.15
CA LYS A 18 -2.14 -16.17 -1.07
C LYS A 18 -1.53 -16.26 0.33
N LYS A 19 -0.20 -16.35 0.44
CA LYS A 19 0.52 -16.33 1.73
C LYS A 19 0.66 -14.92 2.31
N LEU A 20 0.46 -13.88 1.51
CA LEU A 20 0.58 -12.49 1.95
C LEU A 20 -0.79 -11.96 2.35
N SER A 21 -0.87 -11.31 3.50
CA SER A 21 -2.06 -10.54 3.88
C SER A 21 -2.15 -9.28 3.03
N PHE A 22 -3.35 -8.82 2.70
CA PHE A 22 -3.56 -7.55 1.99
C PHE A 22 -4.40 -6.62 2.84
N HIS A 23 -3.90 -5.41 3.04
CA HIS A 23 -4.50 -4.39 3.88
C HIS A 23 -4.89 -3.18 3.03
N ILE A 24 -6.16 -2.79 3.12
CA ILE A 24 -6.67 -1.58 2.47
C ILE A 24 -6.28 -0.38 3.33
N PHE A 25 -6.10 0.78 2.70
CA PHE A 25 -5.85 2.01 3.44
C PHE A 25 -6.95 2.27 4.47
N PRO A 26 -6.59 2.62 5.71
CA PRO A 26 -7.56 2.89 6.74
C PRO A 26 -8.43 4.11 6.39
N MET A 27 -9.65 4.12 6.94
CA MET A 27 -10.55 5.28 6.85
C MET A 27 -10.02 6.44 7.70
N ASP A 28 -9.29 6.15 8.78
CA ASP A 28 -8.64 7.14 9.63
C ASP A 28 -7.65 8.02 8.83
N PRO A 29 -7.86 9.34 8.79
CA PRO A 29 -7.02 10.24 8.00
C PRO A 29 -5.57 10.28 8.50
N ASP A 30 -5.34 10.18 9.81
CA ASP A 30 -3.98 10.17 10.36
C ASP A 30 -3.19 8.92 9.99
N ARG A 31 -3.81 7.74 10.12
CA ARG A 31 -3.17 6.48 9.68
C ARG A 31 -2.99 6.45 8.18
N ARG A 32 -4.00 6.91 7.42
CA ARG A 32 -3.92 7.01 5.95
C ARG A 32 -2.74 7.88 5.53
N ARG A 33 -2.57 9.06 6.16
CA ARG A 33 -1.43 9.95 5.89
C ARG A 33 -0.09 9.27 6.17
N LYS A 34 0.03 8.53 7.27
CA LYS A 34 1.25 7.75 7.57
C LYS A 34 1.54 6.71 6.49
N TRP A 35 0.50 6.01 6.02
CA TRP A 35 0.66 5.01 4.96
C TRP A 35 1.04 5.65 3.63
N VAL A 36 0.38 6.73 3.24
CA VAL A 36 0.71 7.49 2.01
C VAL A 36 2.15 8.00 2.06
N ASN A 37 2.56 8.57 3.20
CA ASN A 37 3.92 9.04 3.40
C ASN A 37 4.96 7.90 3.48
N ALA A 38 4.56 6.71 3.91
CA ALA A 38 5.46 5.54 3.91
C ALA A 38 5.65 4.96 2.50
N VAL A 39 4.60 5.00 1.68
CA VAL A 39 4.64 4.54 0.29
C VAL A 39 5.44 5.50 -0.59
N LYS A 40 5.55 6.80 -0.20
CA LYS A 40 6.28 7.86 -0.91
C LYS A 40 6.11 7.80 -2.44
N ARG A 41 4.91 7.46 -2.90
CA ARG A 41 4.63 7.36 -4.32
C ARG A 41 4.10 8.69 -4.78
N GLU A 42 4.87 9.33 -5.65
CA GLU A 42 4.40 10.40 -6.49
C GLU A 42 3.81 9.76 -7.76
N GLU A 43 2.69 10.29 -8.24
CA GLU A 43 2.20 9.91 -9.56
C GLU A 43 3.23 10.30 -10.62
N SER A 44 3.16 9.70 -11.81
CA SER A 44 4.07 10.01 -12.92
C SER A 44 4.11 11.50 -13.31
N ASP A 45 3.09 12.24 -12.91
CA ASP A 45 2.92 13.68 -13.13
C ASP A 45 3.57 14.55 -12.02
N GLY A 46 4.16 13.94 -10.99
CA GLY A 46 4.70 14.65 -9.81
C GLY A 46 3.62 15.07 -8.80
N SER A 47 2.36 14.69 -9.04
CA SER A 47 1.25 14.95 -8.12
C SER A 47 1.21 13.94 -6.97
N ALA A 48 0.77 14.40 -5.79
CA ALA A 48 0.59 13.55 -4.63
C ALA A 48 -0.50 12.49 -4.90
N TRP A 49 -0.12 11.21 -4.83
CA TRP A 49 -1.06 10.12 -5.04
C TRP A 49 -2.09 10.01 -3.91
N THR A 50 -3.37 9.77 -4.26
CA THR A 50 -4.45 9.60 -3.29
C THR A 50 -4.95 8.14 -3.25
N PRO A 51 -4.93 7.47 -2.09
CA PRO A 51 -5.44 6.11 -1.96
C PRO A 51 -6.94 6.05 -2.20
N THR A 52 -7.36 5.16 -3.10
CA THR A 52 -8.75 4.80 -3.37
C THR A 52 -9.14 3.49 -2.67
N HIS A 53 -10.44 3.21 -2.58
CA HIS A 53 -10.97 1.98 -1.94
C HIS A 53 -10.46 0.66 -2.55
N THR A 54 -9.91 0.70 -3.76
CA THR A 54 -9.35 -0.47 -4.46
C THR A 54 -7.85 -0.64 -4.22
N THR A 55 -7.21 0.33 -3.57
CA THR A 55 -5.76 0.37 -3.36
C THR A 55 -5.41 -0.12 -1.97
N GLY A 56 -4.34 -0.89 -1.87
CA GLY A 56 -3.87 -1.44 -0.60
C GLY A 56 -2.46 -1.98 -0.69
N LEU A 57 -1.91 -2.33 0.46
CA LEU A 57 -0.54 -2.81 0.62
C LEU A 57 -0.57 -4.28 1.04
N CYS A 58 0.41 -5.06 0.59
CA CYS A 58 0.60 -6.39 1.14
C CYS A 58 1.15 -6.28 2.58
N GLY A 59 1.07 -7.36 3.35
CA GLY A 59 1.44 -7.41 4.76
C GLY A 59 2.89 -6.99 5.00
N GLU A 60 3.77 -7.26 4.04
CA GLU A 60 5.17 -6.81 4.05
C GLU A 60 5.32 -5.28 3.96
N HIS A 61 4.42 -4.60 3.25
CA HIS A 61 4.45 -3.14 3.08
C HIS A 61 3.46 -2.40 3.99
N SER A 62 2.69 -3.13 4.79
CA SER A 62 1.83 -2.52 5.79
C SER A 62 2.69 -1.95 6.92
N LEU A 63 2.32 -0.80 7.49
CA LEU A 63 3.03 -0.19 8.63
C LEU A 63 3.08 -1.09 9.88
N SER A 64 2.46 -2.26 9.84
CA SER A 64 2.53 -3.30 10.87
C SER A 64 3.77 -4.20 10.70
N GLY A 65 4.93 -3.58 10.51
CA GLY A 65 6.18 -4.01 11.13
C GLY A 65 6.83 -5.33 10.69
N LYS A 66 7.14 -5.55 9.41
CA LYS A 66 8.27 -6.41 9.02
C LYS A 66 9.10 -5.81 7.86
N ASN A 67 10.22 -5.20 8.25
CA ASN A 67 11.42 -4.78 7.49
C ASN A 67 11.25 -3.69 6.40
N ARG A 68 11.71 -2.47 6.67
CA ARG A 68 13.09 -1.92 6.51
C ARG A 68 13.44 -1.72 5.04
N PHE A 69 13.59 -0.43 4.71
CA PHE A 69 14.13 0.15 3.47
C PHE A 69 15.26 -0.67 2.84
#